data_AF-A0A6B3F034-F1
#
_entry.id   AF-A0A6B3F034-F1
#
_cell.length_a   1.000
_cell.length_b   1.000
_cell.length_c   1.000
_cell.angle_alpha   90.00
_cell.angle_beta   90.00
_cell.angle_gamma   90.00
#
_symmetry.space_group_name_H-M   'P 1'
#
loop_
_entity.id
_entity.type
_entity.pdbx_description
1 polymer ?
#
loop_
_entity_poly.entity_id
_entity_poly.type
_entity_poly.pdbx_seq_one_letter_code
_entity_poly.pdbx_strand_id
1 'polypeptide(L)' 'GDELLAPDVEGTALRSMKAPGTAYDDDVLGKDPQPASMDDYVDTEEDNGGVHINSGIPNRAFYLLATSLGGYAWERAGRI' A
#
# COMPACT_ATOMS: atom_id res chain seq x y z
N GLY A 1 -9.84 -2.45 -3.40
CA GLY A 1 -9.48 -3.88 -3.47
C GLY A 1 -9.68 -4.57 -2.13
N ASP A 2 -10.51 -3.95 -1.31
CA ASP A 2 -11.03 -4.29 0.00
C ASP A 2 -12.23 -5.23 -0.10
N GLU A 3 -12.94 -5.23 -1.22
CA GLU A 3 -14.07 -6.13 -1.47
C GLU A 3 -13.68 -7.40 -2.26
N LEU A 4 -12.39 -7.59 -2.56
CA LEU A 4 -11.93 -8.67 -3.44
C LEU A 4 -11.67 -9.98 -2.69
N LEU A 5 -11.27 -9.89 -1.42
CA LEU A 5 -10.84 -11.06 -0.66
C LEU A 5 -12.06 -11.94 -0.35
N ALA A 6 -11.89 -13.25 -0.54
CA ALA A 6 -12.93 -14.20 -0.15
C ALA A 6 -13.14 -14.16 1.37
N PRO A 7 -14.34 -14.54 1.88
CA PRO A 7 -14.65 -14.42 3.30
C PRO A 7 -13.67 -15.12 4.25
N ASP A 8 -13.00 -16.18 3.79
CA ASP A 8 -12.08 -16.99 4.59
C ASP A 8 -10.62 -16.49 4.53
N VAL A 9 -10.33 -15.40 3.81
CA VAL A 9 -8.98 -14.83 3.71
C VAL A 9 -8.73 -13.83 4.83
N GLU A 10 -7.62 -13.99 5.56
CA GLU A 10 -7.19 -13.11 6.64
C GLU A 10 -6.56 -11.81 6.09
N GLY A 11 -7.41 -10.87 5.69
CA GLY A 11 -6.97 -9.56 5.20
C GLY A 11 -8.10 -8.55 5.08
N THR A 12 -7.71 -7.29 4.92
CA THR A 12 -8.64 -6.17 4.75
C THR A 12 -8.71 -5.67 3.31
N ALA A 13 -7.63 -5.82 2.55
CA ALA A 13 -7.53 -5.45 1.14
C ALA A 13 -6.27 -6.07 0.51
N LEU A 14 -6.10 -5.89 -0.80
CA LEU A 14 -4.82 -6.19 -1.45
C LEU A 14 -3.65 -5.33 -0.95
N ARG A 15 -3.91 -4.06 -0.60
CA ARG A 15 -2.89 -3.07 -0.18
C ARG A 15 -3.51 -2.03 0.74
N SER A 16 -2.68 -1.42 1.58
CA SER A 16 -3.05 -0.30 2.42
C SER A 16 -2.22 0.93 2.05
N MET A 17 -2.86 1.98 1.55
CA MET A 17 -2.15 3.25 1.28
C MET A 17 -1.73 3.96 2.57
N LYS A 18 -2.50 3.78 3.65
CA LYS A 18 -2.25 4.41 4.95
C LYS A 18 -1.08 3.74 5.69
N ALA A 19 -1.01 2.42 5.61
CA ALA A 19 -0.04 1.59 6.31
C ALA A 19 0.36 0.39 5.42
N PRO A 20 1.27 0.59 4.45
CA PRO A 20 1.80 -0.51 3.64
C PRO A 20 2.40 -1.62 4.51
N GLY A 21 2.24 -2.88 4.10
CA GLY A 21 2.72 -4.05 4.85
C GLY A 21 1.74 -4.58 5.90
N THR A 22 0.51 -4.04 5.94
CA THR A 22 -0.51 -4.43 6.94
C THR A 22 -1.85 -4.81 6.32
N ALA A 23 -1.93 -4.95 5.00
CA ALA A 23 -3.21 -5.20 4.33
C ALA A 23 -3.75 -6.62 4.59
N TYR A 24 -2.85 -7.60 4.72
CA TYR A 24 -3.17 -9.01 4.98
C TYR A 24 -1.99 -9.73 5.64
N ASP A 25 -2.31 -10.80 6.37
CA ASP A 25 -1.38 -11.76 6.97
C ASP A 25 -2.14 -13.09 7.07
N ASP A 26 -2.01 -13.91 6.04
CA ASP A 26 -2.87 -15.06 5.76
C ASP A 26 -1.99 -16.29 5.48
N ASP A 27 -2.48 -17.48 5.82
CA ASP A 27 -1.70 -18.71 5.70
C ASP A 27 -1.47 -19.17 4.25
N VAL A 28 -2.35 -18.77 3.32
CA VAL A 28 -2.24 -19.07 1.89
C VAL A 28 -1.59 -17.93 1.11
N LEU A 29 -2.00 -16.68 1.34
CA LEU A 29 -1.46 -15.51 0.64
C LEU A 29 -0.12 -15.02 1.21
N GLY A 30 0.25 -15.47 2.41
CA GLY A 30 1.38 -14.95 3.16
C GLY A 30 1.08 -13.57 3.75
N LYS A 31 2.14 -12.79 3.97
CA LYS A 31 2.05 -11.44 4.53
C LYS A 31 2.27 -10.36 3.48
N ASP A 32 1.55 -9.25 3.59
CA ASP A 32 1.75 -8.05 2.76
C ASP A 32 3.23 -7.61 2.80
N PRO A 33 3.97 -7.65 1.67
CA PRO A 33 5.40 -7.41 1.65
C PRO A 33 5.78 -5.93 1.52
N GLN A 34 4.82 -5.00 1.43
CA GLN A 34 5.13 -3.62 1.07
C GLN A 34 5.87 -2.85 2.20
N PRO A 35 7.06 -2.26 1.94
CA PRO A 35 7.67 -1.32 2.87
C PRO A 35 6.88 0.00 2.94
N ALA A 36 6.91 0.63 4.11
CA ALA A 36 6.23 1.90 4.37
C ALA A 36 7.14 3.14 4.24
N SER A 37 8.45 2.95 4.00
CA SER A 37 9.43 4.02 3.92
C SER A 37 10.61 3.64 3.01
N MET A 38 11.42 4.63 2.61
CA MET A 38 12.63 4.40 1.80
C MET A 38 13.74 3.68 2.57
N ASP A 39 13.73 3.71 3.91
CA ASP A 39 14.74 3.01 4.73
C ASP A 39 14.64 1.49 4.54
N ASP A 40 13.45 1.00 4.19
CA ASP A 40 13.14 -0.41 3.95
C ASP A 40 12.95 -0.71 2.45
N TYR A 41 13.45 0.16 1.56
CA TYR A 41 13.33 -0.05 0.11
C TYR A 41 13.95 -1.40 -0.28
N VAL A 42 13.22 -2.20 -1.05
CA VAL A 42 13.67 -3.51 -1.50
C VAL A 42 14.33 -3.37 -2.87
N ASP A 43 15.66 -3.50 -2.91
CA ASP A 43 16.44 -3.59 -4.16
C ASP A 43 16.43 -5.04 -4.66
N THR A 44 15.76 -5.28 -5.78
CA THR A 44 15.52 -6.62 -6.34
C THR A 44 15.33 -6.56 -7.86
N GLU A 45 15.61 -7.66 -8.55
CA GLU A 45 15.25 -7.85 -9.97
C GLU A 45 13.88 -8.54 -10.14
N GLU A 46 13.33 -9.13 -9.08
CA GLU A 46 11.99 -9.72 -9.07
C GLU A 46 10.93 -8.62 -9.18
N ASP A 47 9.68 -9.03 -9.51
CA ASP A 47 8.55 -8.09 -9.59
C ASP A 47 8.87 -6.86 -10.48
N ASN A 48 9.59 -7.10 -11.58
CA ASN A 48 10.05 -6.06 -12.51
C ASN A 48 10.83 -4.91 -11.84
N GLY A 49 11.62 -5.21 -10.82
CA GLY A 49 12.29 -4.19 -10.00
C GLY A 49 11.48 -3.77 -8.77
N GLY A 50 10.64 -4.67 -8.23
CA GLY A 50 9.82 -4.40 -7.05
C GLY A 50 8.70 -3.38 -7.28
N VAL A 51 8.08 -3.34 -8.46
CA VAL A 51 7.07 -2.31 -8.80
C VAL A 51 5.82 -2.40 -7.92
N HIS A 52 5.40 -3.61 -7.54
CA HIS A 52 4.31 -3.81 -6.60
C HIS A 52 4.80 -3.74 -5.17
N ILE A 53 5.96 -4.35 -4.85
CA ILE A 53 6.57 -4.34 -3.51
C ILE A 53 6.75 -2.89 -3.02
N ASN A 54 7.50 -2.07 -3.76
CA ASN A 54 7.90 -0.74 -3.31
C ASN A 54 6.82 0.35 -3.52
N SER A 55 5.69 0.05 -4.18
CA SER A 55 4.61 1.02 -4.41
C SER A 55 3.92 1.52 -3.14
N GLY A 56 4.08 0.83 -2.01
CA GLY A 56 3.62 1.28 -0.70
C GLY A 56 4.20 2.65 -0.31
N ILE A 57 5.45 2.92 -0.68
CA ILE A 57 6.16 4.16 -0.31
C ILE A 57 5.49 5.41 -0.92
N PRO A 58 5.29 5.52 -2.25
CA PRO A 58 4.58 6.67 -2.83
C PRO A 58 3.10 6.70 -2.43
N ASN A 59 2.45 5.54 -2.21
CA ASN A 59 1.07 5.50 -1.73
C ASN A 59 0.93 6.14 -0.34
N ARG A 60 1.85 5.84 0.58
CA ARG A 60 1.88 6.45 1.91
C ARG A 60 2.20 7.94 1.85
N ALA A 61 3.08 8.35 0.94
CA ALA A 61 3.33 9.77 0.69
C ALA A 61 2.06 10.51 0.26
N PHE A 62 1.29 9.95 -0.69
CA PHE A 62 0.00 10.51 -1.09
C PHE A 62 -1.01 10.56 0.05
N TYR A 63 -1.14 9.48 0.83
CA TYR A 63 -2.02 9.43 2.00
C TYR A 63 -1.70 10.53 3.01
N LEU A 64 -0.42 10.71 3.35
CA LEU A 64 0.02 11.74 4.29
C LEU A 64 -0.25 13.14 3.75
N LEU A 65 0.05 13.38 2.47
CA LEU A 65 -0.22 14.66 1.81
C LEU A 65 -1.71 15.01 1.85
N ALA A 66 -2.56 14.10 1.36
CA ALA A 66 -4.01 14.29 1.33
C ALA A 66 -4.59 14.52 2.73
N THR A 67 -4.10 13.77 3.73
CA THR A 67 -4.50 13.93 5.13
C THR A 67 -4.09 15.30 5.68
N SER A 68 -2.87 15.78 5.37
CA SER A 68 -2.40 17.09 5.83
C SER A 68 -3.14 18.27 5.18
N LEU A 69 -3.50 18.14 3.90
CA LEU A 69 -4.20 19.18 3.15
C LEU A 69 -5.70 19.25 3.49
N GLY A 70 -6.27 18.15 3.99
CA GLY A 70 -7.67 18.02 4.36
C GLY A 70 -8.65 18.20 3.19
N GLY A 71 -9.95 18.15 3.50
CA GLY A 71 -11.01 18.23 2.49
C GLY A 71 -11.05 17.00 1.58
N TYR A 72 -11.58 17.17 0.38
CA TYR A 72 -11.63 16.08 -0.60
C TYR A 72 -10.28 15.90 -1.30
N ALA A 73 -9.72 14.69 -1.23
CA ALA A 73 -8.37 14.41 -1.76
C ALA A 73 -8.20 14.78 -3.24
N TRP A 74 -9.25 14.62 -4.05
CA TRP A 74 -9.25 14.94 -5.49
C TRP A 74 -9.26 16.43 -5.82
N GLU A 75 -9.57 17.31 -4.87
CA GLU A 75 -9.57 18.77 -5.07
C GLU A 75 -8.18 19.38 -4.94
N ARG A 76 -7.28 18.72 -4.17
CA ARG A 76 -5.96 19.25 -3.84
C ARG A 76 -4.85 18.25 -4.15
N ALA A 77 -4.67 17.23 -3.29
CA ALA A 77 -3.59 16.27 -3.43
C ALA A 77 -3.61 15.54 -4.79
N GLY A 78 -4.80 15.19 -5.29
CA GLY A 78 -4.95 14.53 -6.60
C GLY A 78 -4.74 15.43 -7.82
N ARG A 79 -4.50 16.74 -7.65
CA ARG A 79 -4.22 17.69 -8.75
C ARG A 79 -2.74 18.00 -8.92
N ILE A 80 -1.91 17.55 -7.98
CA ILE A 80 -0.44 17.66 -8.01
C ILE A 80 0.10 16.47 -8.79
#